data_AF-A0A4P8EHN7-F1
#
_entry.id   AF-A0A4P8EHN7-F1
#
_cell.length_a   1.000
_cell.length_b   1.000
_cell.length_c   1.000
_cell.angle_alpha   90.00
_cell.angle_beta   90.00
_cell.angle_gamma   90.00
#
_symmetry.space_group_name_H-M   'P 1'
#
loop_
_entity.id
_entity.type
_entity.pdbx_description
1 polymer ?
#
loop_
_entity_poly.entity_id
_entity_poly.type
_entity_poly.pdbx_seq_one_letter_code
_entity_poly.pdbx_strand_id
1 'polypeptide(L)'
;MLELSDFTIVIAGLAAANLAIRLGGYYLGAALPQSGAWARGLQALPGTLITALVTLQLLNGGPAEWVAGGVALLVAIATRSLPVTMIVGIVAIYVLRQMAWGG
;
A
#
# COMPACT_ATOMS: atom_id res chain seq x y z
N MET A 1 -18.42 -29.14 9.99
CA MET A 1 -17.66 -29.79 8.88
C MET A 1 -17.94 -29.14 7.52
N LEU A 2 -19.07 -28.46 7.30
CA LEU A 2 -19.38 -27.68 6.08
C LEU A 2 -18.62 -26.34 5.96
N GLU A 3 -18.26 -25.66 7.06
CA GLU A 3 -17.60 -24.34 6.94
C GLU A 3 -16.16 -24.41 6.39
N LEU A 4 -15.41 -25.47 6.70
CA LEU A 4 -14.01 -25.61 6.25
C LEU A 4 -13.90 -25.76 4.72
N SER A 5 -14.89 -26.37 4.06
CA SER A 5 -14.91 -26.48 2.60
C SER A 5 -15.12 -25.14 1.92
N ASP A 6 -16.00 -24.29 2.47
CA ASP A 6 -16.25 -22.96 1.93
C ASP A 6 -15.00 -22.06 2.06
N PHE A 7 -14.36 -22.08 3.23
CA PHE A 7 -13.08 -21.38 3.42
C PHE A 7 -11.99 -21.88 2.47
N THR A 8 -11.89 -23.19 2.26
CA THR A 8 -10.89 -23.77 1.36
C THR A 8 -11.11 -23.31 -0.09
N ILE A 9 -12.37 -23.28 -0.55
CA ILE A 9 -12.71 -22.81 -1.90
C ILE A 9 -12.40 -21.31 -2.04
N VAL A 10 -12.72 -20.50 -1.03
CA VAL A 10 -12.41 -19.05 -1.04
C VAL A 10 -10.89 -18.82 -1.04
N ILE A 11 -10.14 -19.52 -0.19
CA ILE A 11 -8.67 -19.40 -0.14
C ILE A 11 -8.05 -19.85 -1.45
N ALA A 12 -8.49 -20.99 -2.01
CA ALA A 12 -7.99 -21.49 -3.29
C ALA A 12 -8.32 -20.51 -4.43
N GLY A 13 -9.52 -19.94 -4.44
CA GLY A 13 -9.94 -18.92 -5.40
C GLY A 13 -9.11 -17.64 -5.31
N LEU A 14 -8.89 -17.12 -4.09
CA LEU A 14 -8.03 -15.94 -3.85
C LEU A 14 -6.58 -16.22 -4.22
N ALA A 15 -6.06 -17.40 -3.90
CA ALA A 15 -4.72 -17.81 -4.26
C ALA A 15 -4.56 -17.88 -5.78
N ALA A 16 -5.50 -18.53 -6.48
CA ALA A 16 -5.51 -18.61 -7.94
C ALA A 16 -5.62 -17.22 -8.58
N ALA A 17 -6.51 -16.36 -8.09
CA ALA A 17 -6.65 -14.99 -8.57
C ALA A 17 -5.38 -14.15 -8.34
N ASN A 18 -4.76 -14.23 -7.17
CA ASN A 18 -3.52 -13.51 -6.86
C ASN A 18 -2.36 -13.97 -7.76
N LEU A 19 -2.23 -15.28 -7.99
CA LEU A 19 -1.24 -15.82 -8.92
C LEU A 19 -1.55 -15.38 -10.37
N ALA A 20 -2.80 -15.41 -10.79
CA ALA A 20 -3.21 -14.95 -12.11
C ALA A 20 -2.90 -13.47 -12.34
N ILE A 21 -3.12 -12.60 -11.34
CA ILE A 21 -2.77 -11.17 -11.43
C ILE A 21 -1.26 -10.98 -11.54
N ARG A 22 -0.47 -11.70 -10.72
CA ARG A 22 1.00 -11.60 -10.77
C ARG A 22 1.57 -12.10 -12.10
N LEU A 23 1.10 -13.25 -12.56
CA LEU A 23 1.52 -13.83 -13.85
C LEU A 23 1.07 -12.94 -15.01
N GLY A 24 -0.17 -12.48 -14.99
CA GLY A 24 -0.71 -11.54 -15.98
C GLY A 24 0.09 -10.24 -16.02
N GLY A 25 0.43 -9.67 -14.86
CA GLY A 25 1.28 -8.50 -14.75
C GLY A 25 2.70 -8.72 -15.27
N TYR A 26 3.28 -9.91 -15.07
CA TYR A 26 4.59 -10.27 -15.62
C TYR A 26 4.55 -10.34 -17.16
N TYR A 27 3.55 -11.03 -17.73
CA TYR A 27 3.40 -11.15 -19.18
C TYR A 27 3.04 -9.83 -19.86
N LEU A 28 2.07 -9.07 -19.31
CA LEU A 28 1.71 -7.75 -19.80
C LEU A 28 2.85 -6.73 -19.61
N GLY A 29 3.59 -6.86 -18.50
CA GLY A 29 4.84 -6.14 -18.21
C GLY A 29 5.86 -6.27 -19.32
N ALA A 30 6.04 -7.49 -19.83
CA ALA A 30 6.95 -7.76 -20.95
C ALA A 30 6.45 -7.17 -22.29
N ALA A 31 5.13 -7.04 -22.46
CA ALA A 31 4.52 -6.45 -23.64
C ALA A 31 4.47 -4.91 -23.62
N LEU A 32 4.73 -4.28 -22.47
CA LEU A 32 4.70 -2.82 -22.34
C LEU A 32 5.90 -2.16 -23.04
N PRO A 33 5.70 -0.98 -23.67
CA PRO A 33 6.79 -0.26 -24.33
C PRO A 33 7.90 0.08 -23.34
N GLN A 34 9.12 -0.38 -23.62
CA GLN A 34 10.28 -0.16 -22.74
C GLN A 34 11.00 1.17 -23.00
N SER A 35 10.65 1.87 -24.09
CA SER A 35 11.26 3.16 -24.46
C SER A 35 10.20 4.18 -24.90
N GLY A 36 10.56 5.46 -24.82
CA GLY A 36 9.71 6.59 -25.21
C GLY A 36 8.93 7.23 -24.06
N ALA A 37 8.04 8.17 -24.42
CA ALA A 37 7.27 8.95 -23.45
C ALA A 37 6.32 8.10 -22.60
N TRP A 38 5.69 7.09 -23.20
CA TRP A 38 4.77 6.17 -22.52
C TRP A 38 5.47 5.33 -21.44
N ALA A 39 6.67 4.81 -21.72
CA ALA A 39 7.46 4.05 -20.75
C ALA A 39 7.75 4.87 -19.49
N ARG A 40 8.15 6.14 -19.66
CA ARG A 40 8.39 7.07 -18.54
C ARG A 40 7.12 7.35 -17.73
N GLY A 41 5.99 7.53 -18.42
CA GLY A 41 4.68 7.71 -17.76
C GLY A 41 4.33 6.50 -16.90
N LEU A 42 4.43 5.30 -17.46
CA LEU A 42 4.13 4.04 -16.78
C LEU A 42 5.06 3.79 -15.57
N GLN A 43 6.35 4.09 -15.69
CA GLN A 43 7.31 3.99 -14.58
C GLN A 43 7.03 5.01 -13.46
N ALA A 44 6.43 6.15 -13.77
CA ALA A 44 6.05 7.15 -12.78
C ALA A 44 4.75 6.80 -12.04
N LEU A 45 3.86 5.99 -12.64
CA LEU A 45 2.56 5.64 -12.07
C LEU A 45 2.61 5.09 -10.63
N PRO A 46 3.50 4.16 -10.26
CA PRO A 46 3.50 3.60 -8.92
C PRO A 46 3.73 4.69 -7.85
N GLY A 47 4.69 5.59 -8.10
CA GLY A 47 4.98 6.70 -7.20
C GLY A 47 3.82 7.69 -7.15
N THR A 48 3.29 8.10 -8.30
CA THR A 48 2.21 9.10 -8.36
C THR A 48 0.92 8.57 -7.73
N LEU A 49 0.57 7.30 -7.96
CA LEU A 49 -0.59 6.65 -7.34
C LEU A 49 -0.47 6.62 -5.81
N ILE A 50 0.69 6.24 -5.27
CA ILE A 50 0.93 6.26 -3.82
C ILE A 50 0.78 7.70 -3.30
N THR A 51 1.37 8.69 -3.95
CA THR A 51 1.26 10.09 -3.50
C THR A 51 -0.18 10.60 -3.53
N ALA A 52 -0.96 10.26 -4.57
CA ALA A 52 -2.35 10.64 -4.68
C ALA A 52 -3.20 10.00 -3.56
N LEU A 53 -3.00 8.70 -3.32
CA LEU A 53 -3.69 7.96 -2.26
C LEU A 53 -3.35 8.52 -0.88
N VAL A 54 -2.06 8.73 -0.57
CA VAL A 54 -1.63 9.28 0.72
C VAL A 54 -2.17 10.69 0.90
N THR A 55 -2.12 11.53 -0.15
CA THR A 55 -2.70 12.88 -0.10
C THR A 55 -4.19 12.83 0.22
N LEU A 56 -4.94 11.97 -0.47
CA LEU A 56 -6.37 11.82 -0.23
C LEU A 56 -6.67 11.30 1.19
N GLN A 57 -5.90 10.33 1.68
CA GLN A 57 -6.03 9.80 3.03
C GLN A 57 -5.75 10.87 4.10
N LEU A 58 -4.79 11.76 3.87
CA LEU A 58 -4.49 12.89 4.76
C LEU A 58 -5.57 13.97 4.70
N LEU A 59 -6.11 14.27 3.53
CA LEU A 59 -7.20 15.23 3.36
C LEU A 59 -8.50 14.78 4.04
N ASN A 60 -8.83 13.49 3.94
CA ASN A 60 -10.00 12.90 4.61
C ASN A 60 -9.74 12.53 6.07
N GLY A 61 -8.47 12.56 6.51
CA GLY A 61 -8.05 12.23 7.87
C GLY A 61 -8.12 13.40 8.83
N GLY A 62 -8.00 13.12 10.13
CA GLY A 62 -7.92 14.12 11.18
C GLY A 62 -6.47 14.51 11.52
N PRO A 63 -6.26 15.35 12.55
CA PRO A 63 -4.93 15.77 12.98
C PRO A 63 -3.99 14.59 13.33
N ALA A 64 -4.55 13.48 13.84
CA ALA A 64 -3.80 12.26 14.14
C ALA A 64 -3.15 11.64 12.89
N GLU A 65 -3.88 11.57 11.78
CA GLU A 65 -3.38 11.08 10.49
C GLU A 65 -2.25 11.95 9.94
N TRP A 66 -2.35 13.28 10.09
CA TRP A 66 -1.28 14.21 9.69
C TRP A 66 0.00 14.02 10.50
N VAL A 67 -0.11 13.86 11.83
CA VAL A 67 1.04 13.61 12.70
C VAL A 67 1.68 12.25 12.37
N ALA A 68 0.88 11.19 12.22
CA ALA A 68 1.39 9.87 11.86
C ALA A 68 2.09 9.86 10.49
N GLY A 69 1.50 10.54 9.49
CA GLY A 69 2.10 10.71 8.17
C GLY A 69 3.44 11.47 8.23
N GLY A 70 3.51 12.53 9.04
CA GLY A 70 4.74 13.27 9.30
C GLY A 70 5.83 12.41 9.96
N VAL A 71 5.48 11.62 10.97
CA VAL A 71 6.40 10.67 11.64
C VAL A 71 6.92 9.64 10.64
N ALA A 72 6.03 9.05 9.83
CA ALA A 72 6.44 8.10 8.79
C ALA A 72 7.40 8.75 7.78
N LEU A 73 7.12 9.97 7.34
CA LEU A 73 7.99 10.71 6.43
C LEU A 73 9.38 10.98 7.04
N LEU A 74 9.43 11.43 8.30
CA LEU A 74 10.69 11.68 9.01
C LEU A 74 11.54 10.41 9.12
N VAL A 75 10.92 9.28 9.47
CA VAL A 75 11.61 7.99 9.58
C VAL A 75 12.10 7.51 8.22
N ALA A 76 11.31 7.68 7.16
CA ALA A 76 11.72 7.35 5.80
C ALA A 76 12.98 8.11 5.38
N ILE A 77 13.04 9.41 5.68
CA ILE A 77 14.19 10.26 5.33
C ILE A 77 15.42 9.87 6.17
N ALA A 78 15.23 9.60 7.46
CA ALA A 78 16.32 9.30 8.39
C ALA A 78 16.93 7.91 8.19
N THR A 79 16.08 6.88 8.08
CA THR A 79 16.55 5.47 8.01
C THR A 79 16.79 4.98 6.58
N ARG A 80 16.16 5.61 5.58
CA ARG A 80 16.12 5.14 4.18
C ARG A 80 15.72 3.66 4.03
N SER A 81 15.06 3.10 5.04
CA SER A 81 14.66 1.69 5.09
C SER A 81 13.14 1.57 5.13
N LEU A 82 12.57 1.04 4.04
CA LEU A 82 11.13 0.81 3.90
C LEU A 82 10.50 0.04 5.08
N PRO A 83 11.10 -1.08 5.57
CA PRO A 83 10.48 -1.87 6.64
C PRO A 83 10.33 -1.07 7.95
N VAL A 84 11.35 -0.29 8.32
CA VAL A 84 11.34 0.51 9.55
C VAL A 84 10.29 1.61 9.43
N THR A 85 10.23 2.30 8.30
CA THR A 85 9.21 3.32 8.03
C THR A 85 7.80 2.76 8.16
N MET A 86 7.54 1.58 7.60
CA MET A 86 6.23 0.94 7.68
C MET A 86 5.85 0.61 9.13
N ILE A 87 6.74 -0.03 9.88
CA ILE A 87 6.48 -0.40 11.28
C ILE A 87 6.21 0.84 12.11
N VAL A 88 7.08 1.85 12.03
CA VAL A 88 6.94 3.07 12.85
C VAL A 88 5.68 3.84 12.47
N GLY A 89 5.37 3.96 11.18
CA GLY A 89 4.14 4.63 10.71
C GLY A 89 2.87 3.93 11.22
N ILE A 90 2.83 2.60 11.15
CA ILE A 90 1.69 1.80 11.64
C ILE A 90 1.52 1.96 13.16
N VAL A 91 2.63 1.86 13.92
CA VAL A 91 2.59 2.03 15.38
C VAL A 91 2.15 3.45 15.75
N ALA A 92 2.65 4.46 15.06
CA ALA A 92 2.31 5.87 15.31
C ALA A 92 0.80 6.12 15.13
N ILE A 93 0.22 5.70 13.99
CA ILE A 93 -1.22 5.91 13.76
C ILE A 93 -2.08 5.07 14.71
N TYR A 94 -1.65 3.85 15.04
CA TYR A 94 -2.37 3.01 16.01
C TYR A 94 -2.47 3.69 17.37
N VAL A 95 -1.35 4.18 17.91
CA VAL A 95 -1.32 4.86 19.21
C VAL A 95 -2.12 6.16 19.17
N LEU A 96 -1.93 6.99 18.14
CA LEU A 96 -2.64 8.27 18.02
C LEU A 96 -4.15 8.09 17.88
N ARG A 97 -4.59 7.07 17.14
CA ARG A 97 -6.02 6.78 16.98
C ARG A 97 -6.65 6.25 18.28
N GLN A 98 -5.93 5.44 19.05
CA GLN A 98 -6.40 5.01 20.38
C GLN A 98 -6.54 6.19 21.34
N MET A 99 -5.59 7.13 21.33
CA MET A 99 -5.64 8.33 22.16
C MET A 99 -6.75 9.30 21.72
N ALA A 100 -7.02 9.41 20.42
CA ALA A 100 -8.03 10.30 19.87
C ALA A 100 -9.47 9.76 20.00
N TRP A 101 -9.66 8.44 20.06
CA TRP A 101 -10.98 7.80 20.25
C TRP A 101 -11.27 7.45 21.72
N GLY A 102 -10.25 7.40 22.57
CA GLY A 102 -10.36 7.14 24.01
C GLY A 102 -10.58 8.37 24.89
N GLY A 103 -10.98 9.51 24.31
CA GLY A 103 -11.28 10.76 24.99
C GLY A 103 -12.72 11.22 24.76
#